data_AF-A0A2N2U0Y7-F1
#
_entry.id   AF-A0A2N2U0Y7-F1
#
_cell.length_a   1.000
_cell.length_b   1.000
_cell.length_c   1.000
_cell.angle_alpha   90.00
_cell.angle_beta   90.00
_cell.angle_gamma   90.00
#
_symmetry.space_group_name_H-M   'P 1'
#
loop_
_entity.id
_entity.type
_entity.pdbx_description
1 polymer ?
#
loop_
_entity_poly.entity_id
_entity_poly.type
_entity_poly.pdbx_seq_one_letter_code
_entity_poly.pdbx_strand_id
1 'polypeptide(L)'
;IKENPNTFAALFRAIASATDYAHKPENRAEIVKAIAPAAYLNQPEVVLTQVMTGRYADGLGNVVNVPDRADFDPFPWNSMGVWILTQLKRWGYLKGDVDYKKLSEQIFLATDARKRLTDMGLPAPKSNYSKHTVMGKVFDPAQPEAYLKSFEIKRS
;
A
#
# COMPACT_ATOMS: atom_id res chain seq x y z
N ILE A 1 -18.67 -7.74 1.26
CA ILE A 1 -18.58 -9.19 0.96
C ILE A 1 -19.88 -9.85 1.41
N LYS A 2 -20.58 -10.58 0.52
CA LYS A 2 -21.94 -11.09 0.79
C LYS A 2 -22.03 -12.61 0.96
N GLU A 3 -21.35 -13.38 0.12
CA GLU A 3 -21.53 -14.85 0.06
C GLU A 3 -20.65 -15.59 1.08
N ASN A 4 -19.37 -15.25 1.20
CA ASN A 4 -18.40 -15.98 2.01
C ASN A 4 -17.71 -15.08 3.06
N PRO A 5 -18.45 -14.46 3.99
CA PRO A 5 -17.89 -13.48 4.94
C PRO A 5 -16.87 -14.08 5.91
N ASN A 6 -17.06 -15.33 6.35
CA ASN A 6 -16.13 -16.00 7.26
C ASN A 6 -14.82 -16.43 6.56
N THR A 7 -14.91 -16.85 5.30
CA THR A 7 -13.73 -17.16 4.49
C THR A 7 -12.92 -15.90 4.21
N PHE A 8 -13.60 -14.81 3.84
CA PHE A 8 -12.96 -13.51 3.68
C PHE A 8 -12.27 -13.04 4.98
N ALA A 9 -12.95 -13.19 6.11
CA ALA A 9 -12.39 -12.90 7.42
C ALA A 9 -11.11 -13.70 7.71
N ALA A 10 -11.11 -15.00 7.43
CA ALA A 10 -9.94 -15.85 7.61
C ALA A 10 -8.79 -15.45 6.68
N LEU A 11 -9.09 -15.19 5.41
CA LEU A 11 -8.12 -14.74 4.42
C LEU A 11 -7.50 -13.40 4.80
N PHE A 12 -8.30 -12.42 5.22
CA PHE A 12 -7.80 -11.13 5.67
C PHE A 12 -6.83 -11.29 6.85
N ARG A 13 -7.18 -12.12 7.85
CA ARG A 13 -6.29 -12.37 8.99
C ARG A 13 -4.98 -13.02 8.56
N ALA A 14 -5.02 -13.98 7.63
CA ALA A 14 -3.82 -14.61 7.10
C ALA A 14 -2.90 -13.60 6.38
N ILE A 15 -3.48 -12.74 5.54
CA ILE A 15 -2.74 -11.67 4.85
C ILE A 15 -2.16 -10.68 5.87
N ALA A 16 -2.97 -10.22 6.84
CA ALA A 16 -2.53 -9.29 7.86
C ALA A 16 -1.36 -9.83 8.69
N SER A 17 -1.42 -11.11 9.09
CA SER A 17 -0.31 -11.77 9.78
C SER A 17 0.96 -11.86 8.91
N ALA A 18 0.82 -12.21 7.62
CA ALA A 18 1.97 -12.26 6.71
C ALA A 18 2.58 -10.87 6.49
N THR A 19 1.76 -9.82 6.38
CA THR A 19 2.19 -8.43 6.23
C THR A 19 2.90 -7.93 7.49
N ASP A 20 2.37 -8.18 8.70
CA ASP A 20 3.05 -7.85 9.96
C ASP A 20 4.40 -8.57 10.09
N TYR A 21 4.44 -9.84 9.67
CA TYR A 21 5.68 -10.61 9.63
C TYR A 21 6.69 -9.99 8.64
N ALA A 22 6.24 -9.54 7.46
CA ALA A 22 7.08 -8.91 6.44
C ALA A 22 7.54 -7.48 6.77
N HIS A 23 6.76 -6.76 7.55
CA HIS A 23 7.09 -5.41 8.02
C HIS A 23 8.41 -5.40 8.81
N LYS A 24 8.61 -6.43 9.66
CA LYS A 24 9.80 -6.61 10.51
C LYS A 24 11.06 -6.89 9.66
N PRO A 25 12.06 -6.00 9.66
CA PRO A 25 13.27 -6.15 8.84
C PRO A 25 14.00 -7.48 9.04
N GLU A 26 14.02 -8.00 10.27
CA GLU A 26 14.67 -9.26 10.66
C GLU A 26 14.10 -10.48 9.91
N ASN A 27 12.84 -10.43 9.49
CA ASN A 27 12.15 -11.53 8.81
C ASN A 27 12.35 -11.52 7.29
N ARG A 28 12.85 -10.41 6.73
CA ARG A 28 12.91 -10.21 5.27
C ARG A 28 13.79 -11.23 4.56
N ALA A 29 14.86 -11.72 5.22
CA ALA A 29 15.74 -12.74 4.66
C ALA A 29 15.03 -14.10 4.46
N GLU A 30 14.15 -14.48 5.39
CA GLU A 30 13.35 -15.70 5.26
C GLU A 30 12.32 -15.56 4.13
N ILE A 31 11.68 -14.40 4.03
CA ILE A 31 10.70 -14.11 2.98
C ILE A 31 11.34 -14.19 1.59
N VAL A 32 12.55 -13.64 1.43
CA VAL A 32 13.31 -13.74 0.18
C VAL A 32 13.48 -15.20 -0.24
N LYS A 33 13.91 -16.08 0.68
CA LYS A 33 14.07 -17.51 0.40
C LYS A 33 12.75 -18.18 0.03
N ALA A 34 11.65 -17.77 0.66
CA ALA A 34 10.33 -18.33 0.39
C ALA A 34 9.80 -17.99 -1.01
N ILE A 35 10.05 -16.77 -1.50
CA ILE A 35 9.49 -16.26 -2.77
C ILE A 35 10.44 -16.40 -3.98
N ALA A 36 11.72 -16.67 -3.77
CA ALA A 36 12.72 -16.86 -4.83
C ALA A 36 12.48 -18.06 -5.78
N PRO A 37 12.02 -19.24 -5.30
CA PRO A 37 11.97 -20.45 -6.12
C PRO A 37 11.10 -20.33 -7.38
N ALA A 38 11.31 -21.26 -8.31
CA ALA A 38 10.60 -21.31 -9.60
C ALA A 38 9.07 -21.42 -9.49
N ALA A 39 8.56 -21.97 -8.39
CA ALA A 39 7.13 -22.04 -8.10
C ALA A 39 6.51 -20.66 -7.77
N TYR A 40 7.34 -19.64 -7.54
CA TYR A 40 6.94 -18.28 -7.20
C TYR A 40 7.55 -17.28 -8.20
N LEU A 41 8.47 -16.42 -7.76
CA LEU A 41 9.01 -15.35 -8.60
C LEU A 41 10.05 -15.86 -9.60
N ASN A 42 10.66 -17.03 -9.33
CA ASN A 42 11.75 -17.56 -10.14
C ASN A 42 12.89 -16.53 -10.34
N GLN A 43 13.26 -15.85 -9.25
CA GLN A 43 14.28 -14.79 -9.27
C GLN A 43 15.43 -15.13 -8.33
N PRO A 44 16.68 -14.73 -8.65
CA PRO A 44 17.80 -14.89 -7.74
C PRO A 44 17.56 -14.19 -6.39
N GLU A 45 17.90 -14.86 -5.29
CA GLU A 45 17.75 -14.29 -3.93
C GLU A 45 18.47 -12.95 -3.77
N VAL A 46 19.61 -12.76 -4.45
CA VAL A 46 20.37 -11.50 -4.41
C VAL A 46 19.56 -10.32 -4.93
N VAL A 47 18.75 -10.50 -5.98
CA VAL A 47 17.90 -9.45 -6.55
C VAL A 47 16.78 -9.11 -5.58
N LEU A 48 16.14 -10.13 -5.01
CA LEU A 48 15.06 -9.95 -4.05
C LEU A 48 15.54 -9.31 -2.75
N THR A 49 16.74 -9.67 -2.29
CA THR A 49 17.37 -9.08 -1.10
C THR A 49 17.58 -7.57 -1.28
N GLN A 50 18.02 -7.13 -2.46
CA GLN A 50 18.19 -5.71 -2.76
C GLN A 50 16.88 -4.92 -2.68
N VAL A 51 15.77 -5.51 -3.15
CA VAL A 51 14.44 -4.90 -3.04
C VAL A 51 13.97 -4.86 -1.59
N MET A 52 14.08 -5.99 -0.89
CA MET A 52 13.54 -6.15 0.47
C MET A 52 14.36 -5.39 1.52
N THR A 53 15.66 -5.21 1.34
CA THR A 53 16.52 -4.48 2.30
C THR A 53 16.74 -3.02 1.91
N GLY A 54 16.45 -2.65 0.66
CA GLY A 54 16.68 -1.30 0.16
C GLY A 54 18.15 -0.94 -0.03
N ARG A 55 19.08 -1.91 0.06
CA ARG A 55 20.49 -1.74 -0.29
C ARG A 55 20.74 -2.31 -1.69
N TYR A 56 21.02 -1.45 -2.66
CA TYR A 56 21.09 -1.84 -4.08
C TYR A 56 22.02 -0.95 -4.90
N ALA A 57 22.49 -1.47 -6.04
CA ALA A 57 23.19 -0.66 -7.03
C ALA A 57 22.17 0.14 -7.86
N ASP A 58 22.38 1.44 -8.03
CA ASP A 58 21.43 2.32 -8.74
C ASP A 58 21.59 2.30 -10.27
N GLY A 59 22.60 1.59 -10.78
CA GLY A 59 22.94 1.55 -12.21
C GLY A 59 23.72 2.77 -12.72
N LEU A 60 24.03 3.73 -11.85
CA LEU A 60 24.84 4.92 -12.12
C LEU A 60 26.24 4.84 -11.50
N GLY A 61 26.61 3.64 -11.03
CA GLY A 61 27.89 3.38 -10.37
C GLY A 61 27.86 3.54 -8.84
N ASN A 62 26.71 3.83 -8.24
CA ASN A 62 26.59 3.99 -6.78
C ASN A 62 25.90 2.79 -6.13
N VAL A 63 26.20 2.60 -4.85
CA VAL A 63 25.41 1.75 -3.96
C VAL A 63 24.58 2.65 -3.07
N VAL A 64 23.27 2.51 -3.16
CA VAL A 64 22.29 3.27 -2.40
C VAL A 64 21.76 2.40 -1.25
N ASN A 65 21.47 3.03 -0.11
CA ASN A 65 20.90 2.37 1.06
C ASN A 65 19.67 3.16 1.55
N VAL A 66 18.48 2.65 1.22
CA VAL A 66 17.18 3.22 1.59
C VAL A 66 16.37 2.13 2.31
N PRO A 67 16.61 1.90 3.62
CA PRO A 67 16.04 0.74 4.33
C PRO A 67 14.50 0.67 4.31
N ASP A 68 13.85 1.82 4.16
CA ASP A 68 12.41 2.04 4.07
C ASP A 68 11.88 2.04 2.62
N ARG A 69 12.70 1.63 1.64
CA ARG A 69 12.31 1.56 0.21
C ARG A 69 11.09 0.67 -0.01
N ALA A 70 10.97 -0.40 0.77
CA ALA A 70 9.83 -1.29 0.78
C ALA A 70 9.32 -1.42 2.22
N ASP A 71 8.00 -1.28 2.36
CA ASP A 71 7.31 -1.47 3.62
C ASP A 71 5.97 -2.20 3.40
N PHE A 72 5.48 -2.80 4.48
CA PHE A 72 4.34 -3.70 4.50
C PHE A 72 3.33 -3.24 5.55
N ASP A 73 2.28 -2.55 5.09
CA ASP A 73 1.20 -2.07 5.94
C ASP A 73 -0.09 -2.84 5.63
N PRO A 74 -0.67 -3.60 6.57
CA PRO A 74 -1.88 -4.37 6.32
C PRO A 74 -3.16 -3.53 6.29
N PHE A 75 -3.10 -2.25 6.70
CA PHE A 75 -4.27 -1.42 6.82
C PHE A 75 -4.68 -0.79 5.48
N PRO A 76 -5.91 -1.02 4.99
CA PRO A 76 -6.36 -0.47 3.72
C PRO A 76 -6.77 1.00 3.87
N TRP A 77 -5.80 1.90 3.87
CA TRP A 77 -6.03 3.34 4.05
C TRP A 77 -6.99 3.94 3.00
N ASN A 78 -8.16 4.41 3.43
CA ASN A 78 -9.08 5.16 2.58
C ASN A 78 -8.44 6.39 1.96
N SER A 79 -7.54 7.06 2.69
CA SER A 79 -6.74 8.17 2.14
C SER A 79 -5.98 7.77 0.87
N MET A 80 -5.39 6.57 0.82
CA MET A 80 -4.72 6.08 -0.38
C MET A 80 -5.71 5.73 -1.50
N GLY A 81 -6.90 5.24 -1.15
CA GLY A 81 -8.01 5.10 -2.09
C GLY A 81 -8.39 6.43 -2.77
N VAL A 82 -8.50 7.51 -1.99
CA VAL A 82 -8.74 8.87 -2.52
C VAL A 82 -7.58 9.31 -3.42
N TRP A 83 -6.32 9.04 -3.03
CA TRP A 83 -5.14 9.37 -3.84
C TRP A 83 -5.14 8.65 -5.20
N ILE A 84 -5.42 7.34 -5.21
CA ILE A 84 -5.49 6.55 -6.45
C ILE A 84 -6.56 7.13 -7.38
N LEU A 85 -7.75 7.42 -6.85
CA LEU A 85 -8.84 8.00 -7.64
C LEU A 85 -8.48 9.38 -8.20
N THR A 86 -7.74 10.21 -7.44
CA THR A 86 -7.25 11.50 -7.95
C THR A 86 -6.22 11.33 -9.05
N GLN A 87 -5.32 10.34 -8.98
CA GLN A 87 -4.39 10.05 -10.08
C GLN A 87 -5.10 9.50 -11.32
N LEU A 88 -6.12 8.65 -11.14
CA LEU A 88 -6.95 8.17 -12.26
C LEU A 88 -7.68 9.33 -12.96
N LYS A 89 -8.23 10.28 -12.20
CA LYS A 89 -8.83 11.49 -12.76
C LYS A 89 -7.79 12.35 -13.46
N ARG A 90 -6.65 12.63 -12.82
CA ARG A 90 -5.54 13.42 -13.40
C ARG A 90 -5.14 12.94 -14.79
N TRP A 91 -5.14 11.63 -15.01
CA TRP A 91 -4.76 11.03 -16.30
C TRP A 91 -5.91 10.77 -17.26
N GLY A 92 -7.14 11.20 -16.92
CA GLY A 92 -8.31 11.12 -17.78
C GLY A 92 -8.97 9.74 -17.84
N TYR A 93 -8.56 8.78 -16.98
CA TYR A 93 -9.20 7.47 -16.86
C TYR A 93 -10.57 7.56 -16.18
N LEU A 94 -10.73 8.54 -15.29
CA LEU A 94 -11.97 8.79 -14.58
C LEU A 94 -12.46 10.19 -14.95
N LYS A 95 -13.64 10.26 -15.56
CA LYS A 95 -14.23 11.50 -16.10
C LYS A 95 -15.40 11.95 -15.25
N GLY A 96 -15.62 13.27 -15.19
CA GLY A 96 -16.71 13.88 -14.44
C GLY A 96 -16.42 14.05 -12.95
N ASP A 97 -17.48 14.30 -12.20
CA ASP A 97 -17.41 14.51 -10.76
C ASP A 97 -17.37 13.18 -10.00
N VAL A 98 -16.52 13.13 -8.98
CA VAL A 98 -16.21 11.90 -8.23
C VAL A 98 -16.40 12.17 -6.76
N ASP A 99 -17.27 11.38 -6.13
CA ASP A 99 -17.31 11.33 -4.67
C ASP A 99 -16.21 10.38 -4.18
N TYR A 100 -14.99 10.92 -4.08
CA TYR A 100 -13.80 10.14 -3.70
C TYR A 100 -13.96 9.45 -2.35
N LYS A 101 -14.56 10.16 -1.38
CA LYS A 101 -14.73 9.66 -0.01
C LYS A 101 -15.63 8.44 -0.02
N LYS A 102 -16.83 8.57 -0.60
CA LYS A 102 -17.80 7.49 -0.68
C LYS A 102 -17.24 6.27 -1.40
N LEU A 103 -16.57 6.49 -2.53
CA LEU A 103 -16.01 5.38 -3.31
C LEU A 103 -14.87 4.67 -2.56
N SER A 104 -13.98 5.42 -1.90
CA SER A 104 -12.92 4.82 -1.07
C SER A 104 -13.48 3.98 0.07
N GLU A 105 -14.54 4.47 0.75
CA GLU A 105 -15.19 3.79 1.88
C GLU A 105 -15.91 2.51 1.47
N GLN A 106 -16.49 2.48 0.28
CA GLN A 106 -17.17 1.30 -0.25
C GLN A 106 -16.20 0.18 -0.66
N ILE A 107 -14.99 0.54 -1.10
CA ILE A 107 -14.03 -0.43 -1.67
C ILE A 107 -13.03 -0.92 -0.64
N PHE A 108 -12.42 -0.01 0.15
CA PHE A 108 -11.28 -0.35 1.02
C PHE A 108 -11.71 -1.02 2.33
N LEU A 109 -12.99 -0.86 2.73
CA LEU A 109 -13.58 -1.56 3.90
C LEU A 109 -12.76 -1.43 5.20
N ALA A 110 -12.08 -0.30 5.41
CA ALA A 110 -11.09 -0.12 6.48
C ALA A 110 -11.63 -0.30 7.91
N THR A 111 -12.92 -0.05 8.13
CA THR A 111 -13.56 -0.29 9.44
C THR A 111 -13.55 -1.78 9.80
N ASP A 112 -13.83 -2.67 8.85
CA ASP A 112 -13.78 -4.12 9.07
C ASP A 112 -12.33 -4.58 9.28
N ALA A 113 -11.40 -4.05 8.48
CA ALA A 113 -9.97 -4.30 8.64
C ALA A 113 -9.46 -3.91 10.03
N ARG A 114 -9.81 -2.71 10.53
CA ARG A 114 -9.44 -2.25 11.89
C ARG A 114 -9.88 -3.25 12.93
N LYS A 115 -11.17 -3.64 12.91
CA LYS A 115 -11.73 -4.58 13.88
C LYS A 115 -10.92 -5.87 13.89
N ARG A 116 -10.61 -6.42 12.71
CA ARG A 116 -9.87 -7.68 12.58
C ARG A 116 -8.43 -7.57 13.08
N LEU A 117 -7.73 -6.48 12.75
CA LEU A 117 -6.38 -6.23 13.26
C LEU A 117 -6.38 -6.13 14.80
N THR A 118 -7.34 -5.40 15.38
CA THR A 118 -7.51 -5.32 16.83
C THR A 118 -7.83 -6.69 17.45
N ASP A 119 -8.73 -7.48 16.86
CA ASP A 119 -9.07 -8.83 17.33
C ASP A 119 -7.84 -9.78 17.32
N MET A 120 -6.86 -9.52 16.44
CA MET A 120 -5.59 -10.25 16.35
C MET A 120 -4.50 -9.71 17.29
N GLY A 121 -4.75 -8.59 17.98
CA GLY A 121 -3.73 -7.88 18.77
C GLY A 121 -2.70 -7.12 17.95
N LEU A 122 -2.96 -6.90 16.65
CA LEU A 122 -2.08 -6.12 15.77
C LEU A 122 -2.39 -4.62 15.87
N PRO A 123 -1.39 -3.74 15.61
CA PRO A 123 -1.61 -2.31 15.54
C PRO A 123 -2.67 -1.95 14.49
N ALA A 124 -3.63 -1.11 14.89
CA ALA A 124 -4.70 -0.66 14.01
C ALA A 124 -4.89 0.86 14.14
N PRO A 125 -4.80 1.64 13.04
CA PRO A 125 -4.96 3.08 13.07
C PRO A 125 -6.33 3.55 13.58
N LYS A 126 -6.35 4.64 14.37
CA LYS A 126 -7.60 5.26 14.86
C LYS A 126 -8.42 5.94 13.75
N SER A 127 -7.76 6.39 12.69
CA SER A 127 -8.36 7.06 11.53
C SER A 127 -8.17 6.22 10.26
N ASN A 128 -9.13 6.26 9.34
CA ASN A 128 -8.98 5.69 7.99
C ASN A 128 -8.20 6.63 7.03
N TYR A 129 -7.99 7.88 7.46
CA TYR A 129 -7.42 8.95 6.66
C TYR A 129 -6.15 9.48 7.31
N SER A 130 -5.10 9.60 6.51
CA SER A 130 -3.84 10.28 6.85
C SER A 130 -3.40 11.16 5.68
N LYS A 131 -2.56 12.15 5.98
CA LYS A 131 -1.84 12.90 4.94
C LYS A 131 -0.64 12.06 4.49
N HIS A 132 -0.32 12.16 3.20
CA HIS A 132 0.79 11.42 2.60
C HIS A 132 1.70 12.39 1.85
N THR A 133 3.00 12.13 1.84
CA THR A 133 3.92 12.88 0.98
C THR A 133 4.28 12.02 -0.21
N VAL A 134 3.86 12.45 -1.39
CA VAL A 134 4.05 11.70 -2.63
C VAL A 134 4.71 12.61 -3.65
N MET A 135 5.84 12.17 -4.22
CA MET A 135 6.64 12.99 -5.15
C MET A 135 7.00 14.38 -4.58
N GLY A 136 7.34 14.44 -3.29
CA GLY A 136 7.67 15.71 -2.60
C GLY A 136 6.48 16.64 -2.36
N LYS A 137 5.25 16.25 -2.70
CA LYS A 137 4.03 17.03 -2.47
C LYS A 137 3.19 16.39 -1.38
N VAL A 138 2.67 17.23 -0.47
CA VAL A 138 1.72 16.78 0.55
C VAL A 138 0.36 16.57 -0.10
N PHE A 139 -0.13 15.34 -0.03
CA PHE A 139 -1.49 14.96 -0.35
C PHE A 139 -2.34 14.99 0.92
N ASP A 140 -3.33 15.87 0.92
CA ASP A 140 -4.39 15.91 1.93
C ASP A 140 -5.65 15.24 1.35
N PRO A 141 -6.10 14.09 1.88
CA PRO A 141 -7.29 13.41 1.37
C PRO A 141 -8.59 14.19 1.58
N ALA A 142 -8.60 15.22 2.43
CA ALA A 142 -9.72 16.14 2.56
C ALA A 142 -9.76 17.21 1.45
N GLN A 143 -8.64 17.40 0.71
CA GLN A 143 -8.52 18.37 -0.37
C GLN A 143 -8.00 17.73 -1.68
N PRO A 144 -8.65 16.66 -2.18
CA PRO A 144 -8.16 15.91 -3.35
C PRO A 144 -8.08 16.76 -4.62
N GLU A 145 -9.04 17.65 -4.83
CA GLU A 145 -9.07 18.54 -6.00
C GLU A 145 -7.97 19.61 -5.95
N ALA A 146 -7.61 20.11 -4.76
CA ALA A 146 -6.49 21.03 -4.62
C ALA A 146 -5.16 20.34 -4.96
N TYR A 147 -4.99 19.09 -4.51
CA TYR A 147 -3.82 18.29 -4.86
C TYR A 147 -3.75 18.02 -6.37
N LEU A 148 -4.85 17.64 -7.02
CA LEU A 148 -4.92 17.45 -8.47
C LEU A 148 -4.55 18.73 -9.23
N LYS A 149 -5.09 19.88 -8.81
CA LYS A 149 -4.80 21.20 -9.42
C LYS A 149 -3.34 21.65 -9.22
N SER A 150 -2.63 21.10 -8.25
CA SER A 150 -1.22 21.43 -8.00
C SER A 150 -0.24 20.91 -9.07
N PHE A 151 -0.69 20.03 -9.97
CA PHE A 151 0.15 19.47 -11.03
C PHE A 151 0.07 20.29 -12.32
N GLU A 152 1.23 20.58 -12.90
CA GLU A 152 1.35 21.23 -14.20
C GLU A 152 0.85 20.33 -15.34
N ILE A 153 1.17 19.03 -15.27
CA ILE A 153 0.80 18.05 -16.29
C ILE A 153 -0.42 17.23 -15.81
N LYS A 154 -1.51 17.33 -16.57
CA LYS A 154 -2.77 16.59 -16.40
C LYS A 154 -3.55 16.47 -17.72
N ARG A 155 -4.49 15.53 -17.79
CA ARG A 155 -5.38 15.27 -18.94
C ARG A 155 -6.86 15.54 -18.65
N SER A 156 -7.16 16.00 -17.44
CA SER A 156 -8.49 16.38 -16.94
C SER A 156 -8.64 17.89 -16.83
#